data_AF-A0A536W4X2-F1
#
_entry.id   AF-A0A536W4X2-F1
#
_cell.length_a   1.000
_cell.length_b   1.000
_cell.length_c   1.000
_cell.angle_alpha   90.00
_cell.angle_beta   90.00
_cell.angle_gamma   90.00
#
_symmetry.space_group_name_H-M   'P 1'
#
loop_
_entity.id
_entity.type
_entity.pdbx_description
1 polymer ?
#
loop_
_entity_poly.entity_id
_entity_poly.type
_entity_poly.pdbx_seq_one_letter_code
_entity_poly.pdbx_strand_id
1 'polypeptide(L)'
;MSIGVGTGALYSGIGVNVGRRGDHTFGYLAAGCSVGYSSNQGWDVPCGVGAGWIWTDLLTKANDRHGLGIYVGPVSTKGPTGDRKEVYGAGLTYVYFFGDGIAKGWNLGITPTVGKKYGDYRAGALINVGYQF
;
A
#
# COMPACT_ATOMS: atom_id res chain seq x y z
N MET A 1 4.00 -5.79 17.60
CA MET A 1 3.59 -4.55 16.92
C MET A 1 4.75 -4.10 16.06
N SER A 2 4.50 -3.51 14.90
CA SER A 2 5.56 -2.99 14.04
C SER A 2 5.09 -1.71 13.35
N ILE A 3 6.04 -0.81 13.10
CA ILE A 3 5.79 0.50 12.49
C ILE A 3 6.70 0.60 11.27
N GLY A 4 6.20 1.18 10.18
CA GLY A 4 6.99 1.33 8.97
C GLY A 4 6.78 2.68 8.30
N VAL A 5 7.70 3.04 7.42
CA VAL A 5 7.61 4.20 6.53
C VAL A 5 8.01 3.81 5.12
N GLY A 6 7.35 4.38 4.11
CA GLY A 6 7.65 4.04 2.74
C GLY A 6 6.64 4.60 1.74
N THR A 7 6.61 3.99 0.56
CA THR A 7 5.67 4.26 -0.51
C THR A 7 4.93 2.99 -0.92
N GLY A 8 3.69 3.12 -1.39
CA GLY A 8 2.90 2.03 -1.97
C GLY A 8 1.64 1.70 -1.19
N ALA A 9 1.09 0.51 -1.41
CA ALA A 9 -0.10 0.02 -0.71
C ALA A 9 0.14 -0.17 0.79
N LEU A 10 1.33 -0.64 1.17
CA LEU A 10 1.72 -0.80 2.56
C LEU A 10 1.73 0.52 3.35
N TYR A 11 1.72 1.67 2.68
CA TYR A 11 1.90 2.99 3.26
C TYR A 11 0.86 4.02 2.78
N SER A 12 -0.18 3.56 2.05
CA SER A 12 -1.23 4.38 1.43
C SER A 12 -0.70 5.56 0.59
N GLY A 13 0.20 5.25 -0.35
CA GLY A 13 1.00 6.27 -1.03
C GLY A 13 2.32 6.44 -0.31
N ILE A 14 2.84 7.65 -0.21
CA ILE A 14 4.02 7.98 0.60
C ILE A 14 3.54 8.24 2.03
N GLY A 15 3.95 7.42 2.98
CA GLY A 15 3.40 7.48 4.32
C GLY A 15 3.98 6.47 5.28
N VAL A 16 3.17 6.16 6.29
CA VAL A 16 3.52 5.29 7.40
C VAL A 16 2.53 4.15 7.54
N ASN A 17 2.96 3.07 8.18
CA ASN A 17 2.07 2.00 8.61
C ASN A 17 2.30 1.63 10.06
N VAL A 18 1.26 1.09 10.67
CA VAL A 18 1.32 0.45 11.97
C VAL A 18 0.55 -0.84 11.89
N GLY A 19 1.15 -1.92 12.37
CA GLY A 19 0.55 -3.24 12.23
C GLY A 19 0.83 -4.19 13.39
N ARG A 20 -0.03 -5.19 13.47
CA ARG A 20 0.11 -6.32 14.38
C ARG A 20 0.65 -7.52 13.59
N ARG A 21 1.85 -7.95 14.01
CA ARG A 21 2.47 -9.20 13.55
C ARG A 21 1.93 -10.37 14.37
N GLY A 22 1.45 -11.39 13.68
CA GLY A 22 1.30 -12.76 14.18
C GLY A 22 2.42 -13.64 13.65
N ASP A 23 2.31 -14.95 13.83
CA ASP A 23 3.39 -15.89 13.45
C ASP A 23 3.61 -15.94 11.94
N HIS A 24 2.52 -15.93 11.16
CA HIS A 24 2.55 -15.95 9.68
C HIS A 24 1.67 -14.88 9.05
N THR A 25 1.27 -13.88 9.84
CA THR A 25 0.34 -12.85 9.39
C THR A 25 0.77 -11.46 9.82
N PHE A 26 0.40 -10.45 9.04
CA PHE A 26 0.58 -9.05 9.35
C PHE A 26 -0.63 -8.25 8.90
N GLY A 27 -1.44 -7.85 9.88
CA GLY A 27 -2.51 -6.89 9.68
C GLY A 27 -2.00 -5.48 9.97
N TYR A 28 -2.25 -4.53 9.08
CA TYR A 28 -1.76 -3.15 9.22
C TYR A 28 -2.80 -2.11 8.86
N LEU A 29 -2.66 -0.94 9.46
CA LEU A 29 -3.26 0.31 9.04
C LEU A 29 -2.16 1.19 8.46
N ALA A 30 -2.50 1.89 7.39
CA ALA A 30 -1.60 2.78 6.68
C ALA A 30 -2.24 4.16 6.55
N ALA A 31 -1.40 5.19 6.59
CA ALA A 31 -1.79 6.56 6.34
C ALA A 31 -0.70 7.23 5.53
N GLY A 32 -1.08 7.88 4.44
CA GLY A 32 -0.13 8.46 3.52
C GLY A 32 -0.79 9.40 2.54
N CYS A 33 0.04 9.98 1.67
CA CYS A 33 -0.40 10.84 0.61
C CYS A 33 0.13 10.34 -0.73
N SER A 34 -0.71 10.40 -1.76
CA SER A 34 -0.31 10.17 -3.13
C SER A 34 0.11 11.50 -3.76
N VAL A 35 1.13 11.52 -4.62
CA VAL A 35 1.59 12.74 -5.30
C VAL A 35 1.27 12.62 -6.78
N GLY A 36 0.50 13.58 -7.30
CA GLY A 36 0.14 13.66 -8.70
C GLY A 36 0.50 15.01 -9.28
N TYR A 37 1.23 15.02 -10.40
CA TYR A 37 1.46 16.23 -11.18
C TYR A 37 0.51 16.28 -12.37
N SER A 38 -0.05 17.46 -12.64
CA SER A 38 -0.87 17.69 -13.83
C SER A 38 -0.61 19.07 -14.42
N SER A 39 -0.44 19.12 -15.73
CA SER A 39 -0.21 20.35 -16.52
C SER A 39 -1.25 21.46 -16.30
N ASN A 40 -2.48 21.11 -15.90
CA ASN A 40 -3.58 22.08 -15.78
C ASN A 40 -3.76 22.64 -14.36
N GLN A 41 -3.21 22.00 -13.32
CA GLN A 41 -3.48 22.37 -11.91
C GLN A 41 -2.27 22.26 -10.98
N GLY A 42 -1.08 21.94 -11.49
CA GLY A 42 0.14 21.84 -10.69
C GLY A 42 0.23 20.54 -9.89
N TRP A 43 0.87 20.63 -8.71
CA TRP A 43 1.10 19.52 -7.77
C TRP A 43 -0.13 19.31 -6.89
N ASP A 44 -0.55 18.06 -6.77
CA ASP A 44 -1.64 17.65 -5.90
C ASP A 44 -1.18 16.50 -5.00
N VAL A 45 -1.55 16.60 -3.73
CA VAL A 45 -1.08 15.71 -2.66
C VAL A 45 -2.28 15.22 -1.85
N PRO A 46 -3.21 14.45 -2.45
CA PRO A 46 -4.34 13.92 -1.70
C PRO A 46 -3.82 12.84 -0.73
N CYS A 47 -4.40 12.84 0.47
CA CYS A 47 -4.04 11.93 1.55
C CYS A 47 -5.22 11.06 1.95
N GLY A 48 -4.91 9.87 2.43
CA GLY A 48 -5.90 8.93 2.90
C GLY A 48 -5.33 7.82 3.75
N VAL A 49 -6.24 6.96 4.19
CA VAL A 49 -5.95 5.84 5.05
C VAL A 49 -6.34 4.54 4.39
N GLY A 50 -5.52 3.52 4.59
CA GLY A 50 -5.76 2.19 4.09
C GLY A 50 -5.55 1.16 5.19
N ALA A 51 -5.97 -0.06 4.89
CA ALA A 51 -5.73 -1.22 5.72
C ALA A 51 -5.35 -2.39 4.84
N GLY A 52 -4.57 -3.32 5.37
CA GLY A 52 -4.24 -4.53 4.66
C GLY A 52 -3.92 -5.68 5.58
N TRP A 53 -3.88 -6.86 4.96
CA TRP A 53 -3.54 -8.10 5.62
C TRP A 53 -2.61 -8.90 4.73
N ILE A 54 -1.49 -9.35 5.30
CA ILE A 54 -0.44 -10.09 4.59
C ILE A 54 -0.24 -11.43 5.29
N TRP A 55 -0.08 -12.48 4.49
CA TRP A 55 0.30 -13.83 4.88
C TRP A 55 1.69 -14.13 4.34
N THR A 56 2.58 -14.67 5.16
CA THR A 56 3.98 -14.91 4.77
C THR A 56 4.33 -16.36 4.47
N ASP A 57 3.41 -17.28 4.75
CA ASP A 57 3.58 -18.73 4.60
C ASP A 57 2.91 -19.31 3.35
N LEU A 58 2.18 -18.47 2.58
CA LEU A 58 1.37 -18.92 1.45
C LEU A 58 2.21 -19.41 0.25
N LEU A 59 3.35 -18.77 -0.01
CA LEU A 59 4.22 -19.08 -1.15
C LEU A 59 5.31 -20.09 -0.79
N THR A 60 5.83 -20.01 0.43
CA THR A 60 6.86 -20.93 0.91
C THR A 60 6.71 -21.11 2.41
N LYS A 61 6.72 -22.36 2.87
CA LYS A 61 6.81 -22.68 4.30
C LYS A 61 8.25 -22.57 4.82
N ALA A 62 9.23 -22.31 3.94
CA ALA A 62 10.65 -22.32 4.27
C ALA A 62 11.14 -20.99 4.85
N ASN A 63 10.47 -19.87 4.57
CA ASN A 63 10.77 -18.57 5.19
C ASN A 63 9.54 -17.65 5.18
N ASP A 64 9.55 -16.67 6.08
CA ASP A 64 8.48 -15.69 6.27
C ASP A 64 8.76 -14.35 5.54
N ARG A 65 9.64 -14.36 4.53
CA ARG A 65 10.04 -13.15 3.81
C ARG A 65 9.12 -12.81 2.64
N HIS A 66 8.42 -13.79 2.09
CA HIS A 66 7.49 -13.58 0.98
C HIS A 66 6.07 -13.36 1.50
N GLY A 67 5.60 -12.12 1.47
CA GLY A 67 4.22 -11.77 1.81
C GLY A 67 3.31 -11.75 0.59
N LEU A 68 2.16 -12.42 0.70
CA LEU A 68 0.99 -12.20 -0.17
C LEU A 68 -0.15 -11.64 0.66
N GLY A 69 -0.90 -10.69 0.13
CA GLY A 69 -1.91 -10.02 0.93
C GLY A 69 -2.99 -9.31 0.14
N ILE A 70 -3.93 -8.75 0.89
CA ILE A 70 -4.95 -7.84 0.39
C ILE A 70 -4.74 -6.46 0.99
N TYR A 71 -5.11 -5.44 0.22
CA TYR A 71 -5.09 -4.05 0.62
C TYR A 71 -6.42 -3.41 0.23
N VAL A 72 -6.95 -2.55 1.10
CA VAL A 72 -8.09 -1.69 0.84
C VAL A 72 -7.74 -0.26 1.25
N GLY A 73 -7.99 0.70 0.37
CA GLY A 73 -7.58 2.08 0.62
C GLY A 73 -7.41 2.88 -0.67
N PRO A 74 -6.61 3.96 -0.63
CA PRO A 74 -6.29 4.77 -1.79
C PRO A 74 -5.53 3.95 -2.84
N VAL A 75 -6.04 3.91 -4.08
CA VAL A 75 -5.45 3.16 -5.21
C VAL A 75 -5.19 4.03 -6.44
N SER A 76 -5.75 5.23 -6.50
CA SER A 76 -5.53 6.18 -7.60
C SER A 76 -6.00 7.58 -7.21
N THR A 77 -5.65 8.59 -8.00
CA THR A 77 -6.17 9.95 -7.88
C THR A 77 -7.05 10.26 -9.10
N LYS A 78 -8.23 10.87 -8.90
CA LYS A 78 -9.07 11.37 -10.00
C LYS A 78 -9.68 12.71 -9.62
N GLY A 79 -9.51 13.69 -10.50
CA GLY A 79 -10.37 14.87 -10.60
C GLY A 79 -9.99 15.74 -11.80
N PRO A 80 -10.92 16.01 -12.74
CA PRO A 80 -10.82 17.19 -13.58
C PRO A 80 -11.18 18.40 -12.72
N THR A 81 -10.32 19.41 -12.75
CA THR A 81 -10.59 20.79 -12.33
C THR A 81 -11.30 20.97 -10.98
N GLY A 82 -10.55 20.93 -9.88
CA GLY A 82 -10.89 21.65 -8.63
C GLY A 82 -11.10 20.78 -7.39
N ASP A 83 -11.66 19.58 -7.55
CA ASP A 83 -11.90 18.62 -6.46
C ASP A 83 -11.27 17.26 -6.77
N ARG A 84 -9.94 17.19 -6.70
CA ARG A 84 -9.22 15.93 -6.79
C ARG A 84 -9.34 15.18 -5.47
N LYS A 85 -10.06 14.05 -5.50
CA LYS A 85 -10.24 13.16 -4.35
C LYS A 85 -9.62 11.81 -4.66
N GLU A 86 -9.10 11.14 -3.65
CA GLU A 86 -8.59 9.78 -3.80
C GLU A 86 -9.69 8.85 -4.31
N VAL A 87 -9.28 7.93 -5.19
CA VAL A 87 -10.07 6.78 -5.59
C VAL A 87 -9.75 5.68 -4.60
N TYR A 88 -10.75 5.29 -3.82
CA TYR A 88 -10.66 4.14 -2.95
C TYR A 88 -10.94 2.86 -3.74
N GLY A 89 -10.26 1.79 -3.35
CA GLY A 89 -10.35 0.51 -4.00
C GLY A 89 -9.67 -0.58 -3.20
N ALA A 90 -9.35 -1.68 -3.89
CA ALA A 90 -8.67 -2.82 -3.31
C ALA A 90 -7.51 -3.28 -4.20
N GLY A 91 -6.56 -4.01 -3.62
CA GLY A 91 -5.43 -4.58 -4.35
C GLY A 91 -4.94 -5.89 -3.75
N LEU A 92 -4.28 -6.67 -4.60
CA LEU A 92 -3.56 -7.87 -4.19
C LEU A 92 -2.09 -7.51 -4.07
N THR A 93 -1.52 -7.70 -2.89
CA THR A 93 -0.15 -7.27 -2.58
C THR A 93 0.78 -8.46 -2.60
N TYR A 94 1.89 -8.34 -3.31
CA TYR A 94 3.08 -9.14 -3.09
C TYR A 94 4.18 -8.25 -2.55
N VAL A 95 4.86 -8.70 -1.50
CA VAL A 95 5.99 -7.96 -0.91
C VAL A 95 7.05 -8.93 -0.41
N TYR A 96 8.30 -8.57 -0.60
CA TYR A 96 9.44 -9.25 -0.02
C TYR A 96 10.00 -8.42 1.13
N PHE A 97 10.16 -9.04 2.31
CA PHE A 97 10.76 -8.44 3.48
C PHE A 97 12.23 -8.88 3.61
N PHE A 98 13.14 -7.93 3.62
CA PHE A 98 14.57 -8.14 3.85
C PHE A 98 14.88 -8.15 5.35
N GLY A 99 16.02 -8.74 5.75
CA GLY A 99 16.44 -8.79 7.15
C GLY A 99 15.61 -9.74 7.98
N ASP A 100 15.03 -9.23 9.08
CA ASP A 100 14.24 -9.96 10.07
C ASP A 100 12.74 -10.00 9.69
N GLY A 101 12.45 -9.95 8.39
CA GLY A 101 11.09 -10.01 7.85
C GLY A 101 10.25 -8.79 8.24
N ILE A 102 9.00 -9.04 8.62
CA ILE A 102 8.05 -7.99 9.07
C ILE A 102 8.49 -7.35 10.39
N ALA A 103 9.38 -7.99 11.17
CA ALA A 103 9.82 -7.41 12.43
C ALA A 103 10.67 -6.16 12.20
N LYS A 104 11.64 -6.23 11.29
CA LYS A 104 12.55 -5.13 10.99
C LYS A 104 13.29 -5.35 9.68
N GLY A 105 13.31 -4.32 8.83
CA GLY A 105 14.08 -4.32 7.59
C GLY A 105 13.42 -3.59 6.44
N TRP A 106 14.11 -3.57 5.32
CA TRP A 106 13.57 -3.04 4.07
C TRP A 106 12.50 -3.97 3.51
N ASN A 107 11.57 -3.44 2.73
CA ASN A 107 10.64 -4.21 1.94
C ASN A 107 10.49 -3.65 0.53
N LEU A 108 10.22 -4.56 -0.42
CA LEU A 108 10.02 -4.25 -1.83
C LEU A 108 8.89 -5.12 -2.38
N GLY A 109 7.96 -4.53 -3.12
CA GLY A 109 6.82 -5.27 -3.62
C GLY A 109 6.00 -4.53 -4.66
N ILE A 110 4.89 -5.16 -5.06
CA ILE A 110 3.93 -4.61 -6.00
C ILE A 110 2.51 -4.98 -5.56
N THR A 111 1.59 -4.05 -5.77
CA THR A 111 0.17 -4.23 -5.49
C THR A 111 -0.64 -3.80 -6.72
N PRO A 112 -0.98 -4.71 -7.64
CA PRO A 112 -2.05 -4.47 -8.60
C PRO A 112 -3.35 -4.11 -7.87
N THR A 113 -4.03 -3.09 -8.36
CA THR A 113 -5.22 -2.50 -7.73
C THR A 113 -6.37 -2.31 -8.70
N VAL A 114 -7.57 -2.37 -8.16
CA VAL A 114 -8.80 -1.96 -8.83
C VAL A 114 -9.57 -0.97 -7.94
N GLY A 115 -10.07 0.11 -8.54
CA GLY A 115 -10.90 1.11 -7.86
C GLY A 115 -12.08 1.53 -8.73
N LYS A 116 -13.16 2.01 -8.10
CA LYS A 116 -14.35 2.49 -8.80
C LYS A 116 -14.66 3.92 -8.40
N LYS A 117 -14.84 4.81 -9.38
CA LYS A 117 -15.30 6.18 -9.11
C LYS A 117 -16.16 6.71 -10.26
N TYR A 118 -17.40 7.08 -9.95
CA TYR A 118 -18.41 7.53 -10.90
C TYR A 118 -18.71 6.54 -12.03
N GLY A 119 -18.88 5.25 -11.70
CA GLY A 119 -19.21 4.21 -12.69
C GLY A 119 -18.01 3.61 -13.43
N ASP A 120 -16.89 4.34 -13.54
CA ASP A 120 -15.67 3.84 -14.18
C ASP A 120 -14.85 2.95 -13.25
N TYR A 121 -14.40 1.81 -13.78
CA TYR A 121 -13.37 0.97 -13.15
C TYR A 121 -11.98 1.44 -13.58
N ARG A 122 -11.06 1.47 -12.62
CA ARG A 122 -9.66 1.84 -12.81
C ARG A 122 -8.79 0.70 -12.33
N ALA A 123 -8.01 0.13 -13.23
CA ALA A 123 -6.92 -0.77 -12.87
C ALA A 123 -5.61 0.02 -12.78
N GLY A 124 -4.72 -0.40 -11.90
CA GLY A 124 -3.41 0.20 -11.70
C GLY A 124 -2.50 -0.72 -10.92
N ALA A 125 -1.32 -0.22 -10.56
CA ALA A 125 -0.43 -0.90 -9.64
C ALA A 125 0.29 0.12 -8.75
N LEU A 126 0.52 -0.26 -7.50
CA LEU A 126 1.34 0.48 -6.55
C LEU A 126 2.65 -0.28 -6.35
N ILE A 127 3.78 0.42 -6.37
CA ILE A 127 5.08 -0.16 -6.02
C ILE A 127 5.29 0.06 -4.53
N ASN A 128 5.55 -1.02 -3.80
CA ASN A 128 5.85 -0.97 -2.38
C ASN A 128 7.35 -0.84 -2.19
N VAL A 129 7.81 0.22 -1.52
CA VAL A 129 9.19 0.35 -1.06
C VAL A 129 9.17 1.01 0.29
N GLY A 130 9.77 0.39 1.30
CA GLY A 130 9.81 1.00 2.62
C GLY A 130 10.73 0.29 3.59
N TYR A 131 10.74 0.81 4.81
CA TYR A 131 11.45 0.25 5.94
C TYR A 131 10.48 -0.02 7.08
N GLN A 132 10.67 -1.14 7.74
CA GLN A 132 9.93 -1.59 8.91
C GLN A 132 10.85 -1.58 10.13
N PHE A 133 10.39 -1.00 11.23
CA PHE A 133 11.12 -0.84 12.50
C PHE A 133 10.69 -1.86 13.55
#